data_AF-A0AAV1XHX1-F1
#
_entry.id   AF-A0AAV1XHX1-F1
#
_cell.length_a   1.000
_cell.length_b   1.000
_cell.length_c   1.000
_cell.angle_alpha   90.00
_cell.angle_beta   90.00
_cell.angle_gamma   90.00
#
_symmetry.space_group_name_H-M   'P 1'
#
loop_
_entity.id
_entity.type
_entity.pdbx_description
1 polymer ?
#
loop_
_entity_poly.entity_id
_entity_poly.type
_entity_poly.pdbx_seq_one_letter_code
_entity_poly.pdbx_strand_id
1 'polypeptide(L)'
;MPRTTPGAQPTLKSVLQTKEVMEKCDLAISKWMIDDSVPFNATNSAYYQPMIDALCSMGPGYKGPNYYRVRGHLLNKWVEDVKKHVNDFQSIWKKTGCTLMADGWTDRSRRTLINFLV
;
A
#
# COMPACT_ATOMS: atom_id res chain seq x y z
N MET A 1 5.49 12.76 -3.29
CA MET A 1 6.74 12.14 -3.80
C MET A 1 7.84 13.19 -3.75
N PRO A 2 9.05 12.92 -3.27
CA PRO A 2 10.19 13.66 -3.77
C PRO A 2 10.36 13.22 -5.22
N ARG A 3 9.98 14.09 -6.15
CA ARG A 3 10.35 13.97 -7.55
C ARG A 3 11.88 13.99 -7.56
N THR A 4 12.55 12.89 -7.89
CA THR A 4 13.96 12.93 -8.26
C THR A 4 14.04 13.55 -9.64
N THR A 5 13.99 14.88 -9.68
CA THR A 5 14.32 15.66 -10.87
C THR A 5 15.80 15.42 -11.21
N PRO A 6 16.19 15.30 -12.50
CA PRO A 6 17.60 15.26 -12.88
C PRO A 6 18.31 16.50 -12.31
N GLY A 7 19.21 16.30 -11.34
CA GLY A 7 19.91 17.39 -10.63
C GLY A 7 19.64 17.52 -9.12
N ALA A 8 18.77 16.70 -8.53
CA ALA A 8 18.61 16.66 -7.07
C ALA A 8 19.89 16.15 -6.39
N GLN A 9 20.44 16.92 -5.46
CA GLN A 9 21.67 16.56 -4.75
C GLN A 9 21.42 15.30 -3.91
N PRO A 10 22.18 14.21 -4.14
CA PRO A 10 22.03 13.00 -3.34
C PRO A 10 22.41 13.29 -1.89
N THR A 11 21.66 12.69 -0.96
CA THR A 11 21.97 12.82 0.46
C THR A 11 23.30 12.15 0.78
N LEU A 12 24.04 12.65 1.78
CA LEU A 12 25.31 12.05 2.22
C LEU A 12 25.18 10.55 2.53
N LYS A 13 24.03 10.11 3.07
CA LYS A 13 23.74 8.69 3.31
C LYS A 13 23.60 7.87 2.02
N SER A 14 22.95 8.40 0.98
CA SER A 14 22.79 7.67 -0.28
C SER A 14 24.10 7.57 -1.08
N VAL A 15 25.03 8.51 -0.89
CA VAL A 15 26.38 8.44 -1.49
C VAL A 15 27.27 7.42 -0.78
N LEU A 16 27.02 7.18 0.52
CA LEU A 16 27.82 6.27 1.36
C LEU A 16 27.27 4.84 1.43
N GLN A 17 26.05 4.59 0.96
CA GLN A 17 25.51 3.23 0.89
C GLN A 17 26.19 2.44 -0.22
N THR A 18 26.95 1.42 0.18
CA THR A 18 27.60 0.51 -0.78
C THR A 18 26.55 -0.33 -1.49
N LYS A 19 26.88 -0.78 -2.71
CA LYS A 19 26.04 -1.72 -3.46
C LYS A 19 25.68 -2.96 -2.64
N GLU A 20 26.60 -3.43 -1.81
CA GLU A 20 26.39 -4.55 -0.88
C GLU A 20 25.32 -4.29 0.19
N VAL A 21 25.20 -3.06 0.70
CA VAL A 21 24.17 -2.71 1.70
C VAL A 21 22.79 -2.66 1.05
N MET A 22 22.70 -2.12 -0.17
CA MET A 22 21.46 -2.13 -0.94
C MET A 22 21.04 -3.56 -1.27
N GLU A 23 21.96 -4.38 -1.77
CA GLU A 23 21.70 -5.78 -2.10
C GLU A 23 21.24 -6.60 -0.89
N LYS A 24 21.85 -6.39 0.29
CA LYS A 24 21.39 -7.03 1.54
C LYS A 24 19.96 -6.63 1.92
N CYS A 25 19.59 -5.36 1.69
CA CYS A 25 18.24 -4.87 1.93
C CYS A 25 17.23 -5.53 0.97
N ASP A 26 17.55 -5.54 -0.33
CA ASP A 26 16.72 -6.12 -1.37
C ASP A 26 16.54 -7.63 -1.18
N LEU A 27 17.60 -8.34 -0.78
CA LEU A 27 17.55 -9.75 -0.41
C LEU A 27 16.66 -10.01 0.81
N ALA A 28 16.68 -9.14 1.82
CA ALA A 28 15.81 -9.28 2.99
C ALA A 28 14.32 -9.13 2.62
N ILE A 29 13.99 -8.12 1.81
CA ILE A 29 12.62 -7.88 1.35
C ILE A 29 12.14 -9.04 0.46
N SER A 30 12.94 -9.42 -0.54
CA SER A 30 12.58 -10.50 -1.47
C SER A 30 12.44 -11.86 -0.75
N LYS A 31 13.30 -12.16 0.23
CA LYS A 31 13.19 -13.38 1.03
C LYS A 31 11.87 -13.44 1.80
N TRP A 32 11.45 -12.34 2.43
CA TRP A 32 10.14 -12.28 3.10
C TRP A 32 8.98 -12.47 2.11
N MET A 33 9.04 -11.81 0.94
CA MET A 33 8.00 -11.95 -0.09
C MET A 33 7.88 -13.39 -0.59
N ILE A 34 9.00 -14.08 -0.83
CA ILE A 34 9.01 -15.47 -1.32
C ILE A 34 8.46 -16.42 -0.24
N ASP A 35 8.89 -16.25 1.01
CA ASP A 35 8.47 -17.10 2.13
C ASP A 35 6.95 -17.01 2.40
N ASP A 36 6.39 -15.79 2.40
CA ASP A 36 4.96 -15.55 2.63
C ASP A 36 4.11 -15.61 1.34
N SER A 37 4.71 -16.07 0.23
CA SER A 37 4.04 -16.17 -1.08
C SER A 37 3.38 -14.87 -1.56
N VAL A 38 4.00 -13.73 -1.26
CA VAL A 38 3.55 -12.41 -1.72
C VAL A 38 3.76 -12.32 -3.23
N PRO A 39 2.72 -12.01 -4.02
CA PRO A 39 2.87 -11.85 -5.47
C PRO A 39 3.91 -10.78 -5.81
N PHE A 40 4.82 -11.06 -6.74
CA PHE A 40 5.88 -10.11 -7.11
C PHE A 40 5.33 -8.78 -7.64
N ASN A 41 4.14 -8.79 -8.26
CA ASN A 41 3.46 -7.57 -8.70
C ASN A 41 3.08 -6.62 -7.54
N ALA A 42 3.16 -7.06 -6.27
CA ALA A 42 2.94 -6.20 -5.12
C ALA A 42 3.95 -5.03 -5.05
N THR A 43 5.13 -5.16 -5.66
CA THR A 43 6.11 -4.07 -5.75
C THR A 43 5.65 -2.91 -6.64
N ASN A 44 4.71 -3.15 -7.56
CA ASN A 44 4.09 -2.13 -8.41
C ASN A 44 2.91 -1.43 -7.72
N SER A 45 2.56 -1.81 -6.49
CA SER A 45 1.51 -1.14 -5.73
C SER A 45 1.89 0.32 -5.44
N ALA A 46 0.92 1.21 -5.57
CA ALA A 46 1.08 2.63 -5.19
C ALA A 46 1.49 2.81 -3.71
N TYR A 47 1.30 1.79 -2.87
CA TYR A 47 1.65 1.80 -1.45
C TYR A 47 3.02 1.19 -1.12
N TYR A 48 3.70 0.54 -2.08
CA TYR A 48 4.95 -0.18 -1.83
C TYR A 48 6.10 0.75 -1.43
N GLN A 49 6.44 1.73 -2.27
CA GLN A 49 7.49 2.70 -1.95
C GLN A 49 7.14 3.57 -0.73
N PRO A 50 5.90 4.09 -0.58
CA PRO A 50 5.52 4.82 0.64
C PRO A 50 5.68 4.02 1.94
N MET A 51 5.44 2.71 1.92
CA MET A 51 5.70 1.84 3.07
C MET A 51 7.20 1.84 3.43
N ILE A 52 8.08 1.66 2.44
CA ILE A 52 9.54 1.67 2.65
C ILE A 52 10.01 3.03 3.18
N ASP A 53 9.52 4.13 2.59
CA ASP A 53 9.87 5.49 3.01
C ASP A 53 9.46 5.74 4.48
N ALA A 54 8.28 5.26 4.89
CA ALA A 54 7.82 5.36 6.26
C ALA A 54 8.71 4.55 7.23
N LEU A 55 9.10 3.32 6.86
CA LEU A 55 10.02 2.50 7.66
C LEU A 55 11.39 3.18 7.82
N CYS A 56 11.95 3.70 6.72
CA CYS A 56 13.21 4.44 6.73
C CYS A 56 13.13 5.71 7.60
N SER A 57 11.98 6.40 7.60
CA SER A 57 11.76 7.62 8.39
C SER A 57 11.66 7.33 9.90
N MET A 58 11.11 6.18 10.29
CA MET A 58 11.07 5.76 11.69
C MET A 58 12.46 5.39 12.22
N GLY A 59 13.31 4.81 11.37
CA GLY A 59 14.68 4.45 11.70
C GLY A 59 14.84 3.14 12.50
N PRO A 60 16.07 2.83 12.95
CA PRO A 60 16.38 1.60 13.66
C PRO A 60 15.56 1.42 14.95
N GLY A 61 15.11 0.19 15.20
CA GLY A 61 14.35 -0.17 16.41
C GLY A 61 12.83 -0.16 16.23
N TYR A 62 12.32 0.35 15.10
CA TYR A 62 10.92 0.16 14.76
C TYR A 62 10.57 -1.33 14.62
N LYS A 63 9.47 -1.74 15.26
CA LYS A 63 8.89 -3.07 15.11
C LYS A 63 7.59 -2.95 14.34
N GLY A 64 7.50 -3.68 13.22
CA GLY A 64 6.30 -3.74 12.41
C GLY A 64 5.07 -4.18 13.21
N PRO A 65 3.85 -3.82 12.76
CA PRO A 65 2.63 -4.28 13.40
C PRO A 65 2.52 -5.81 13.30
N ASN A 66 2.09 -6.45 14.39
CA ASN A 66 1.84 -7.89 14.39
C ASN A 66 0.50 -8.22 13.69
N TYR A 67 0.27 -9.51 13.45
CA TYR A 67 -0.93 -10.04 12.80
C TYR A 67 -2.24 -9.45 13.36
N TYR A 68 -2.42 -9.47 14.69
CA TYR A 68 -3.63 -8.97 15.35
C TYR A 68 -3.85 -7.47 15.14
N ARG A 69 -2.77 -6.69 15.20
CA ARG A 69 -2.83 -5.23 14.99
C ARG A 69 -3.18 -4.88 13.55
N VAL A 70 -2.67 -5.64 12.57
CA VAL A 70 -3.00 -5.46 11.15
C VAL A 70 -4.47 -5.80 10.89
N ARG A 71 -4.90 -7.02 11.25
CA ARG A 71 -6.27 -7.50 10.94
C ARG A 71 -7.38 -6.79 11.70
N GLY A 72 -7.07 -6.17 12.85
CA GLY A 72 -8.05 -5.51 13.69
C GLY A 72 -7.98 -4.01 13.55
N HIS A 73 -7.15 -3.39 14.37
CA HIS A 73 -7.12 -1.94 14.51
C HIS A 73 -6.72 -1.20 13.22
N LEU A 74 -5.66 -1.65 12.51
CA LEU A 74 -5.22 -0.96 11.29
C LEU A 74 -6.22 -1.14 10.14
N LEU A 75 -6.78 -2.34 9.97
CA LEU A 75 -7.85 -2.57 9.00
C LEU A 75 -9.05 -1.65 9.26
N ASN A 76 -9.49 -1.53 10.52
CA ASN A 76 -10.61 -0.65 10.87
C ASN A 76 -10.36 0.81 10.52
N LYS A 77 -9.13 1.31 10.75
CA LYS A 77 -8.74 2.67 10.33
C LYS A 77 -8.84 2.85 8.81
N TRP A 78 -8.34 1.88 8.03
CA TRP A 78 -8.46 1.93 6.58
C TRP A 78 -9.93 1.89 6.11
N VAL A 79 -10.79 1.11 6.76
CA VAL A 79 -12.23 1.08 6.48
C VAL A 79 -12.87 2.45 6.74
N GLU A 80 -12.54 3.11 7.84
CA GLU A 80 -13.03 4.45 8.16
C GLU A 80 -12.57 5.49 7.14
N ASP A 81 -11.30 5.44 6.73
CA ASP A 81 -10.77 6.37 5.73
C ASP A 81 -11.41 6.16 4.36
N VAL A 82 -11.61 4.91 3.92
CA VAL A 82 -12.33 4.61 2.67
C VAL A 82 -13.79 5.10 2.75
N LYS A 83 -14.46 4.92 3.90
CA LYS A 83 -15.83 5.42 4.09
C LYS A 83 -15.92 6.93 3.93
N LYS A 84 -14.95 7.70 4.44
CA LYS A 84 -14.91 9.16 4.24
C LYS A 84 -14.85 9.51 2.75
N HIS A 85 -13.95 8.87 2.01
CA HIS A 85 -13.85 9.07 0.57
C HIS A 85 -15.16 8.74 -0.16
N VAL A 86 -15.82 7.63 0.18
CA VAL A 86 -17.12 7.26 -0.40
C VAL A 86 -18.19 8.31 -0.09
N ASN A 87 -18.23 8.83 1.13
CA ASN A 87 -19.18 9.88 1.51
C ASN A 87 -18.97 11.18 0.72
N ASP A 88 -17.71 11.53 0.41
CA ASP A 88 -17.41 12.68 -0.45
C ASP A 88 -18.01 12.48 -1.85
N PHE A 89 -17.93 11.26 -2.41
CA PHE A 89 -18.59 10.93 -3.68
C PHE A 89 -20.12 10.97 -3.60
N GLN A 90 -20.73 10.55 -2.48
CA GLN A 90 -22.18 10.66 -2.28
C GLN A 90 -22.67 12.11 -2.37
N SER A 91 -21.85 13.08 -1.97
CA SER A 91 -22.19 14.50 -2.12
C SER A 91 -22.31 14.94 -3.59
N ILE A 92 -21.60 14.26 -4.49
CA ILE A 92 -21.64 14.51 -5.94
C ILE A 92 -22.89 13.90 -6.55
N TRP A 93 -23.31 12.71 -6.12
CA TRP A 93 -24.53 12.03 -6.60
C TRP A 93 -25.76 12.90 -6.45
N LYS A 94 -25.86 13.65 -5.34
CA LYS A 94 -26.96 14.60 -5.12
C LYS A 94 -27.03 15.71 -6.16
N LYS A 95 -25.91 16.05 -6.79
CA LYS A 95 -25.80 17.11 -7.81
C LYS A 95 -25.97 16.56 -9.22
N THR A 96 -25.44 15.37 -9.50
CA THR A 96 -25.39 14.80 -10.86
C THR A 96 -26.50 13.79 -11.14
N GLY A 97 -27.12 13.21 -10.11
CA GLY A 97 -28.09 12.12 -10.23
C GLY A 97 -27.46 10.73 -10.50
N CYS A 98 -26.16 10.65 -10.79
CA CYS A 98 -25.45 9.37 -10.96
C CYS A 98 -25.18 8.73 -9.60
N THR A 99 -25.29 7.40 -9.50
CA THR A 99 -25.07 6.66 -8.24
C THR A 99 -24.11 5.49 -8.50
N LEU A 100 -23.16 5.26 -7.60
CA LEU A 100 -22.32 4.07 -7.65
C LEU A 100 -23.12 2.85 -7.19
N MET A 101 -23.39 1.92 -8.09
CA MET A 101 -24.02 0.63 -7.78
C MET A 101 -22.95 -0.45 -7.67
N ALA A 102 -23.05 -1.28 -6.64
CA ALA A 102 -22.21 -2.45 -6.49
C ALA A 102 -23.07 -3.71 -6.63
N ASP A 103 -22.69 -4.59 -7.55
CA ASP A 103 -23.27 -5.92 -7.72
C ASP A 103 -22.22 -6.97 -7.39
N GLY A 104 -22.62 -8.10 -6.83
CA GLY A 104 -21.71 -9.13 -6.33
C GLY A 104 -22.17 -10.53 -6.71
N TRP A 105 -21.26 -11.33 -7.27
CA TRP A 105 -21.50 -12.74 -7.53
C TRP A 105 -20.39 -13.61 -6.93
N THR A 106 -20.76 -14.70 -6.28
CA THR A 106 -19.82 -15.69 -5.74
C THR A 106 -19.95 -17.00 -6.50
N ASP A 107 -18.83 -17.51 -7.01
CA ASP A 107 -18.78 -18.78 -7.72
C ASP A 107 -18.87 -20.00 -6.77
N ARG A 108 -19.00 -21.21 -7.34
CA ARG A 108 -19.03 -22.46 -6.56
C ARG A 108 -17.70 -22.75 -5.84
N SER A 109 -16.61 -22.09 -6.26
CA SER A 109 -15.27 -22.18 -5.68
C SER A 109 -15.05 -21.14 -4.57
N ARG A 110 -16.10 -20.42 -4.14
CA ARG A 110 -16.05 -19.33 -3.14
C ARG A 110 -15.21 -18.12 -3.55
N ARG A 111 -15.04 -17.88 -4.84
CA ARG A 111 -14.45 -16.65 -5.37
C ARG A 111 -15.56 -15.63 -5.55
N THR A 112 -15.41 -14.47 -4.95
CA THR A 112 -16.38 -13.37 -5.07
C THR A 112 -15.87 -12.35 -6.07
N LEU A 113 -16.73 -11.97 -7.01
CA LEU A 113 -16.53 -10.87 -7.93
C LEU A 113 -17.50 -9.76 -7.56
N ILE A 114 -16.99 -8.53 -7.42
CA ILE A 114 -17.79 -7.34 -7.14
C ILE A 114 -17.63 -6.42 -8.34
N ASN A 115 -18.75 -6.12 -9.01
CA ASN A 115 -18.84 -5.14 -10.08
C ASN A 115 -19.20 -3.78 -9.50
N PHE A 116 -18.52 -2.74 -9.94
CA PHE A 116 -18.88 -1.35 -9.66
C PHE A 116 -19.37 -0.69 -10.95
N LEU A 117 -20.57 -0.11 -10.90
CA LEU A 117 -21.27 0.56 -12.00
C LEU A 117 -21.53 2.01 -11.57
N VAL A 118 -21.47 2.95 -12.50
CA VAL A 118 -21.68 4.40 -12.26
C VAL A 118 -22.79 4.93 -13.14
#